data_AF-A0AAW1U9J6-F1
#
_entry.id   AF-A0AAW1U9J6-F1
#
_cell.length_a   1.000
_cell.length_b   1.000
_cell.length_c   1.000
_cell.angle_alpha   90.00
_cell.angle_beta   90.00
_cell.angle_gamma   90.00
#
_symmetry.space_group_name_H-M   'P 1'
#
loop_
_entity.id
_entity.type
_entity.pdbx_description
1 polymer ?
#
loop_
_entity_poly.entity_id
_entity_poly.type
_entity_poly.pdbx_seq_one_letter_code
_entity_poly.pdbx_strand_id
1 'polypeptide(L)'
;MYLEDLLMSFNLHTTSMEPTRVFTNCNGIKSATKIDYILTSVDLKLIKTIVIDTDIGDHRCLILSYCPMDSFKQDNYKKDKYRVISTNNLNNLRLLTSQADFIIVYHYLDVGYSFSSFFRILTSLIDESCPIRKIRPPSRRCKSWVTPQVTRAAKDLRDLHWLSVNLKSEEMTNAYRSAKNKYKLLLDTNFKIIPNRNNDFVGTIEDEIPQNNLMYPVEWPTYNLYSSVTSKSTRI
;
A
#
# COMPACT_ATOMS: atom_id res chain seq x y z
N MET A 1 -19.15 19.58 26.49
CA MET A 1 -18.99 18.11 26.62
C MET A 1 -19.52 17.34 25.40
N TYR A 2 -20.60 17.76 24.73
CA TYR A 2 -21.21 16.97 23.64
C TYR A 2 -20.39 16.78 22.35
N LEU A 3 -19.47 17.69 22.01
CA LEU A 3 -18.73 17.62 20.74
C LEU A 3 -17.62 16.56 20.77
N GLU A 4 -16.82 16.50 21.85
CA GLU A 4 -15.74 15.51 21.96
C GLU A 4 -16.30 14.08 22.00
N ASP A 5 -17.38 13.84 22.73
CA ASP A 5 -18.06 12.54 22.76
C ASP A 5 -18.59 12.12 21.37
N LEU A 6 -19.08 13.08 20.59
CA LEU A 6 -19.51 12.84 19.21
C LEU A 6 -18.32 12.44 18.34
N LEU A 7 -17.23 13.21 18.39
CA LEU A 7 -16.01 12.96 17.61
C LEU A 7 -15.38 11.60 17.95
N MET A 8 -15.27 11.29 19.25
CA MET A 8 -14.76 10.00 19.71
C MET A 8 -15.62 8.83 19.21
N SER A 9 -16.94 9.01 19.04
CA SER A 9 -17.80 7.96 18.50
C SER A 9 -17.52 7.59 17.03
N PHE A 10 -16.82 8.46 16.30
CA PHE A 10 -16.31 8.20 14.95
C PHE A 10 -14.81 7.86 14.94
N ASN A 11 -14.23 7.55 16.12
CA ASN A 11 -12.78 7.37 16.30
C ASN A 11 -11.98 8.59 15.79
N LEU A 12 -12.50 9.80 15.97
CA LEU A 12 -11.80 11.04 15.69
C LEU A 12 -11.36 11.69 16.99
N HIS A 13 -10.09 12.04 17.07
CA HIS A 13 -9.47 12.67 18.22
C HIS A 13 -8.97 14.06 17.82
N THR A 14 -9.11 15.04 18.71
CA THR A 14 -8.51 16.37 18.51
C THR A 14 -7.02 16.32 18.83
N THR A 15 -6.19 16.88 17.97
CA THR A 15 -4.73 16.76 18.10
C THR A 15 -4.06 17.80 19.00
N SER A 16 -4.79 18.83 19.41
CA SER A 16 -4.33 19.87 20.34
C SER A 16 -5.46 20.28 21.29
N MET A 17 -5.10 20.69 22.50
CA MET A 17 -6.01 21.28 23.50
C MET A 17 -5.80 22.79 23.68
N GLU A 18 -4.84 23.37 22.97
CA GLU A 18 -4.53 24.79 23.08
C GLU A 18 -5.63 25.66 22.43
N PRO A 19 -5.84 26.89 22.94
CA PRO A 19 -6.79 27.82 22.35
C PRO A 19 -6.32 28.26 20.97
N THR A 20 -7.24 28.23 20.01
CA THR A 20 -6.99 28.57 18.61
C THR A 20 -7.46 29.96 18.25
N ARG A 21 -8.20 30.62 19.16
CA ARG A 21 -8.54 32.03 19.06
C ARG A 21 -8.23 32.73 20.37
N VAL A 22 -7.51 33.84 20.31
CA VAL A 22 -7.20 34.72 21.44
C VAL A 22 -7.52 36.15 21.02
N PHE A 23 -8.49 36.77 21.68
CA PHE A 23 -8.87 38.14 21.38
C PHE A 23 -9.01 38.99 22.64
N THR A 24 -8.83 40.31 22.50
CA THR A 24 -9.10 41.29 23.56
C THR A 24 -10.21 42.21 23.07
N ASN A 25 -11.29 42.34 23.84
CA ASN A 25 -12.38 43.24 23.45
C ASN A 25 -12.06 44.72 23.76
N CYS A 26 -12.96 45.63 23.39
CA CYS A 26 -12.83 47.07 23.62
C CYS A 26 -12.73 47.47 25.11
N ASN A 27 -13.14 46.59 26.03
CA ASN A 27 -13.05 46.81 27.47
C ASN A 27 -11.75 46.24 28.06
N GLY A 28 -10.80 45.79 27.23
CA GLY A 28 -9.54 45.21 27.68
C GLY A 28 -9.66 43.77 28.21
N ILE A 29 -10.81 43.12 28.04
CA ILE A 29 -11.03 41.75 28.52
C ILE A 29 -10.47 40.77 27.50
N LYS A 30 -9.50 39.96 27.92
CA LYS A 30 -8.92 38.89 27.12
C LYS A 30 -9.78 37.63 27.19
N SER A 31 -10.00 37.00 26.04
CA SER A 31 -10.67 35.70 25.92
C SER A 31 -9.82 34.77 25.06
N ALA A 32 -9.76 33.49 25.46
CA ALA A 32 -9.05 32.44 24.73
C ALA A 32 -10.00 31.26 24.55
N THR A 33 -10.27 30.90 23.30
CA THR A 33 -11.24 29.85 22.94
C THR A 33 -10.65 28.89 21.92
N LYS A 34 -10.98 27.60 22.05
CA LYS A 34 -10.66 26.56 21.06
C LYS A 34 -11.87 26.36 20.17
N ILE A 35 -11.81 26.89 18.95
CA ILE A 35 -12.92 26.80 17.97
C ILE A 35 -12.48 26.18 16.64
N ASP A 36 -11.18 26.21 16.36
CA ASP A 36 -10.57 25.46 15.25
C ASP A 36 -10.03 24.11 15.75
N TYR A 37 -10.23 23.05 14.95
CA TYR A 37 -9.84 21.69 15.31
C TYR A 37 -9.14 21.01 14.14
N ILE A 38 -8.08 20.27 14.46
CA ILE A 38 -7.57 19.20 13.60
C ILE A 38 -8.01 17.88 14.19
N LEU A 39 -8.75 17.10 13.40
CA LEU A 39 -9.35 15.83 13.78
C LEU A 39 -8.67 14.69 13.04
N THR A 40 -8.36 13.62 13.74
CA THR A 40 -7.69 12.46 13.15
C THR A 40 -8.09 11.16 13.82
N SER A 41 -8.13 10.09 13.04
CA SER A 41 -8.28 8.72 13.54
C SER A 41 -6.94 7.99 13.66
N VAL A 42 -5.84 8.67 13.34
CA VAL A 42 -4.47 8.14 13.41
C VAL A 42 -3.97 8.21 14.85
N ASP A 43 -3.13 7.25 15.25
CA ASP A 43 -2.49 7.25 16.57
C ASP A 43 -1.78 8.60 16.81
N LEU A 44 -2.15 9.25 17.93
CA LEU A 44 -1.59 10.54 18.34
C LEU A 44 -0.07 10.47 18.55
N LYS A 45 0.51 9.29 18.79
CA LYS A 45 1.97 9.10 18.86
C LYS A 45 2.70 9.37 17.54
N LEU A 46 2.00 9.25 16.40
CA LEU A 46 2.55 9.48 15.06
C LEU A 46 2.34 10.92 14.58
N ILE A 47 1.70 11.74 15.39
CA ILE A 47 1.28 13.10 15.04
C ILE A 47 1.89 14.08 16.02
N LYS A 48 2.43 15.17 15.48
CA LYS A 48 2.83 16.33 16.26
C LYS A 48 2.00 17.52 15.80
N THR A 49 1.25 18.12 16.72
CA THR A 49 0.53 19.37 16.45
C THR A 49 1.16 20.50 17.24
N ILE A 50 1.30 21.66 16.61
CA ILE A 50 1.75 22.89 17.25
C ILE A 50 0.77 24.01 16.90
N VAL A 51 0.54 24.90 17.86
CA VAL A 51 -0.26 26.11 17.66
C VAL A 51 0.69 27.30 17.65
N ILE A 52 0.65 28.09 16.59
CA ILE A 52 1.56 29.21 16.37
C ILE A 52 0.75 30.50 16.34
N ASP A 53 1.19 31.49 17.12
CA ASP A 53 0.68 32.85 17.00
C ASP A 53 1.19 33.49 15.72
N THR A 54 0.29 33.96 14.87
CA THR A 54 0.68 34.52 13.57
C THR A 54 0.77 36.03 13.59
N ASP A 55 0.26 36.67 14.63
CA ASP A 55 0.09 38.13 14.74
C ASP A 55 -0.70 38.78 13.57
N ILE A 56 -1.37 37.97 12.72
CA ILE A 56 -2.15 38.43 11.56
C ILE A 56 -3.65 38.58 11.91
N GLY A 57 -4.10 37.95 13.00
CA GLY A 57 -5.49 38.01 13.44
C GLY A 57 -5.65 37.47 14.86
N ASP A 58 -6.89 37.39 15.33
CA ASP A 58 -7.22 36.81 16.64
C ASP A 58 -7.24 35.28 16.62
N HIS A 59 -7.06 34.65 15.45
CA HIS A 59 -6.87 33.20 15.32
C HIS A 59 -5.38 32.82 15.23
N ARG A 60 -5.04 31.71 15.87
CA ARG A 60 -3.72 31.07 15.84
C ARG A 60 -3.67 29.99 14.78
N CYS A 61 -2.51 29.81 14.17
CA CYS A 61 -2.29 28.78 13.16
C CYS A 61 -2.12 27.41 13.82
N LEU A 62 -2.82 26.40 13.30
CA LEU A 62 -2.62 24.99 13.66
C LEU A 62 -1.75 24.32 12.60
N ILE A 63 -0.60 23.79 13.01
CA ILE A 63 0.27 23.00 12.14
C ILE A 63 0.27 21.56 12.64
N LEU A 64 -0.11 20.63 11.77
CA LEU A 64 0.00 19.19 12.00
C LEU A 64 1.15 18.63 11.17
N SER A 65 2.06 17.94 11.84
CA SER A 65 3.07 17.08 11.23
C SER A 65 2.71 15.63 11.49
N TYR A 66 2.66 14.85 10.43
CA TYR A 66 2.41 13.41 10.49
C TYR A 66 3.70 12.68 10.11
N CYS A 67 4.25 11.91 11.05
CA CYS A 67 5.41 11.09 10.85
C CYS A 67 5.01 9.62 10.97
N PRO A 68 4.63 8.96 9.88
CA PRO A 68 4.39 7.53 9.95
C PRO A 68 5.72 6.81 10.17
N MET A 69 5.90 6.21 11.35
CA MET A 69 7.13 5.48 11.69
C MET A 69 7.35 4.23 10.82
N ASP A 70 6.33 3.73 10.10
CA ASP A 70 6.43 2.47 9.35
C ASP A 70 5.93 2.49 7.89
N SER A 71 5.23 3.53 7.42
CA SER A 71 4.60 3.50 6.08
C SER A 71 5.40 4.17 4.96
N PHE A 72 6.57 4.76 5.26
CA PHE A 72 7.59 5.11 4.27
C PHE A 72 8.73 4.10 4.20
N LYS A 73 8.49 2.83 4.56
CA LYS A 73 8.99 1.81 3.66
C LYS A 73 8.23 2.04 2.38
N GLN A 74 8.79 2.94 1.55
CA GLN A 74 8.48 3.04 0.15
C GLN A 74 8.23 1.60 -0.26
N ASP A 75 7.03 1.30 -0.72
CA ASP A 75 6.87 0.17 -1.59
C ASP A 75 7.81 0.48 -2.78
N ASN A 76 9.10 0.22 -2.60
CA ASN A 76 9.85 -0.59 -3.50
C ASN A 76 9.03 -1.88 -3.61
N TYR A 77 7.85 -1.80 -4.26
CA TYR A 77 7.34 -2.86 -5.08
C TYR A 77 8.60 -3.27 -5.80
N LYS A 78 9.20 -4.38 -5.35
CA LYS A 78 10.26 -5.03 -6.11
C LYS A 78 9.62 -5.10 -7.47
N LYS A 79 10.14 -4.29 -8.41
CA LYS A 79 9.61 -4.27 -9.77
C LYS A 79 10.02 -5.62 -10.27
N ASP A 80 9.16 -6.59 -10.04
CA ASP A 80 9.47 -7.97 -10.31
C ASP A 80 9.72 -8.04 -11.81
N LYS A 81 10.93 -8.52 -12.10
CA LYS A 81 11.45 -8.60 -13.45
C LYS A 81 10.95 -9.91 -14.00
N TYR A 82 9.96 -9.84 -14.89
CA TYR A 82 9.43 -11.01 -15.55
C TYR A 82 9.78 -10.97 -17.04
N ARG A 83 10.03 -12.14 -17.63
CA ARG A 83 10.05 -12.28 -19.07
C ARG A 83 8.63 -12.16 -19.59
N VAL A 84 8.46 -11.35 -20.64
CA VAL A 84 7.17 -11.27 -21.33
C VAL A 84 7.03 -12.49 -22.23
N ILE A 85 6.24 -13.46 -21.80
CA ILE A 85 5.91 -14.65 -22.58
C ILE A 85 4.52 -14.43 -23.18
N SER A 86 4.47 -14.21 -24.49
CA SER A 86 3.24 -14.09 -25.27
C SER A 86 3.33 -15.02 -26.47
N THR A 87 2.19 -15.38 -27.06
CA THR A 87 2.15 -16.23 -28.26
C THR A 87 3.00 -15.64 -29.40
N ASN A 88 2.98 -14.32 -29.57
CA ASN A 88 3.78 -13.65 -30.58
C ASN A 88 5.29 -13.75 -30.29
N ASN A 89 5.68 -13.57 -29.03
CA ASN A 89 7.08 -13.71 -28.60
C ASN A 89 7.59 -15.14 -28.77
N LEU A 90 6.75 -16.14 -28.49
CA LEU A 90 7.08 -17.55 -28.70
C LEU A 90 7.20 -17.90 -30.19
N ASN A 91 6.32 -17.36 -31.04
CA ASN A 91 6.44 -17.52 -32.49
C ASN A 91 7.73 -16.88 -33.03
N ASN A 92 8.10 -15.69 -32.52
CA ASN A 92 9.36 -15.06 -32.88
C ASN A 92 10.56 -15.89 -32.42
N LEU A 93 10.53 -16.42 -31.20
CA LEU A 93 11.59 -17.30 -30.69
C LEU A 93 11.75 -18.54 -31.57
N ARG A 94 10.63 -19.16 -32.00
CA ARG A 94 10.66 -20.30 -32.91
C ARG A 94 11.31 -19.95 -34.24
N LEU A 95 10.96 -18.80 -34.82
CA LEU A 95 11.54 -18.31 -36.07
C LEU A 95 13.05 -18.09 -35.91
N LEU A 96 13.48 -17.32 -34.92
CA LEU A 96 14.90 -17.03 -34.70
C LEU A 96 15.71 -18.29 -34.40
N THR A 97 15.16 -19.23 -33.63
CA THR A 97 15.80 -20.52 -33.35
C THR A 97 15.97 -21.36 -34.63
N SER A 98 15.03 -21.29 -35.57
CA SER A 98 15.15 -21.98 -36.87
C SER A 98 16.18 -21.36 -37.81
N GLN A 99 16.54 -20.10 -37.59
CA GLN A 99 17.52 -19.35 -38.39
C GLN A 99 18.91 -19.32 -37.75
N ALA A 100 19.02 -19.65 -36.46
CA ALA A 100 20.27 -19.59 -35.73
C ALA A 100 21.24 -20.68 -36.18
N ASP A 101 22.52 -20.30 -36.35
CA ASP A 101 23.58 -21.24 -36.69
C ASP A 101 24.13 -21.91 -35.43
N PHE A 102 23.86 -23.21 -35.29
CA PHE A 102 24.38 -24.05 -34.21
C PHE A 102 25.66 -24.81 -34.61
N ILE A 103 26.16 -24.68 -35.84
CA ILE A 103 27.37 -25.38 -36.31
C ILE A 103 28.56 -25.05 -35.41
N ILE A 104 28.64 -23.80 -34.92
CA ILE A 104 29.69 -23.35 -34.00
C ILE A 104 29.76 -24.16 -32.69
N VAL A 105 28.66 -24.76 -32.25
CA VAL A 105 28.61 -25.60 -31.03
C VAL A 105 29.42 -26.88 -31.21
N TYR A 106 29.44 -27.42 -32.43
CA TYR A 106 30.13 -28.67 -32.77
C TYR A 106 31.64 -28.49 -33.02
N HIS A 107 32.11 -27.25 -33.17
CA HIS A 107 33.54 -26.96 -33.35
C HIS A 107 34.35 -27.06 -32.05
N TYR A 108 33.70 -27.10 -30.89
CA TYR A 108 34.37 -27.24 -29.61
C TYR A 108 34.59 -28.72 -29.27
N LEU A 109 35.86 -29.11 -29.07
CA LEU A 109 36.23 -30.47 -28.63
C LEU A 109 35.87 -30.73 -27.17
N ASP A 110 35.86 -29.68 -26.36
CA ASP A 110 35.50 -29.74 -24.95
C ASP A 110 33.99 -29.53 -24.76
N VAL A 111 33.39 -30.43 -23.99
CA VAL A 111 31.94 -30.47 -23.73
C VAL A 111 31.47 -29.23 -22.99
N GLY A 112 32.28 -28.69 -22.07
CA GLY A 112 31.94 -27.49 -21.30
C GLY A 112 31.84 -26.24 -22.19
N TYR A 113 32.80 -26.07 -23.10
CA TYR A 113 32.77 -24.97 -24.07
C TYR A 113 31.64 -25.13 -25.09
N SER A 114 31.38 -26.35 -25.57
CA SER A 114 30.25 -26.63 -26.46
C SER A 114 28.92 -26.25 -25.80
N PHE A 115 28.67 -26.72 -24.58
CA PHE A 115 27.48 -26.38 -23.80
C PHE A 115 27.34 -24.87 -23.55
N SER A 116 28.43 -24.21 -23.16
CA SER A 116 28.44 -22.77 -22.91
C SER A 116 28.12 -21.97 -24.17
N SER A 117 28.63 -22.39 -25.33
CA SER A 117 28.33 -21.77 -26.63
C SER A 117 26.86 -21.92 -27.00
N PHE A 118 26.31 -23.14 -26.90
CA PHE A 118 24.89 -23.41 -27.11
C PHE A 118 24.01 -22.57 -26.20
N PHE A 119 24.29 -22.57 -24.90
CA PHE A 119 23.51 -21.85 -23.90
C PHE A 119 23.53 -20.34 -24.14
N ARG A 120 24.68 -19.78 -24.56
CA ARG A 120 24.80 -18.37 -24.92
C ARG A 120 23.94 -18.00 -26.12
N ILE A 121 23.97 -18.81 -27.18
CA ILE A 121 23.11 -18.61 -28.36
C ILE A 121 21.65 -18.64 -27.94
N LEU A 122 21.23 -19.72 -27.27
CA LEU A 122 19.83 -19.88 -26.84
C LEU A 122 19.37 -18.73 -25.93
N THR A 123 20.19 -18.32 -24.96
CA THR A 123 19.87 -17.21 -24.05
C THR A 123 19.70 -15.91 -24.81
N SER A 124 20.57 -15.62 -25.80
CA SER A 124 20.45 -14.44 -26.66
C SER A 124 19.12 -14.42 -27.42
N LEU A 125 18.73 -15.55 -28.00
CA LEU A 125 17.46 -15.66 -28.74
C LEU A 125 16.24 -15.47 -27.80
N ILE A 126 16.32 -16.00 -26.58
CA ILE A 126 15.29 -15.83 -25.55
C ILE A 126 15.24 -14.38 -25.06
N ASP A 127 16.39 -13.72 -24.87
CA ASP A 127 16.45 -12.32 -24.46
C ASP A 127 15.86 -11.37 -25.51
N GLU A 128 16.11 -11.67 -26.78
CA GLU A 128 15.57 -10.94 -27.93
C GLU A 128 14.06 -11.13 -28.08
N SER A 129 13.58 -12.38 -28.01
CA SER A 129 12.17 -12.70 -28.23
C SER A 129 11.29 -12.47 -27.00
N CYS A 130 11.80 -12.76 -25.80
CA CYS A 130 11.09 -12.73 -24.53
C CYS A 130 11.83 -11.81 -23.54
N PRO A 131 11.83 -10.48 -23.80
CA PRO A 131 12.60 -9.54 -23.01
C PRO A 131 12.08 -9.45 -21.58
N ILE A 132 13.00 -9.22 -20.65
CA ILE A 132 12.68 -8.94 -19.26
C ILE A 132 12.10 -7.54 -19.16
N ARG A 133 10.86 -7.42 -18.68
CA ARG A 133 10.21 -6.14 -18.42
C ARG A 133 9.92 -5.96 -16.95
N LYS A 134 10.01 -4.71 -16.50
CA LYS A 134 9.54 -4.29 -15.19
C LYS A 134 8.02 -4.16 -15.28
N ILE A 135 7.30 -5.16 -14.78
CA ILE A 135 5.85 -5.10 -14.71
C ILE A 135 5.50 -4.38 -13.42
N ARG A 136 4.69 -3.32 -13.51
CA ARG A 136 4.02 -2.81 -12.31
C ARG A 136 2.93 -3.83 -12.00
N PRO A 137 2.89 -4.42 -10.80
CA PRO A 137 1.75 -5.24 -10.44
C PRO A 137 0.49 -4.42 -10.70
N PRO A 138 -0.57 -5.03 -11.26
CA PRO A 138 -1.82 -4.31 -11.43
C PRO A 138 -2.17 -3.69 -10.08
N SER A 139 -2.47 -2.39 -10.08
CA SER A 139 -2.95 -1.72 -8.87
C SER A 139 -4.17 -2.49 -8.42
N ARG A 140 -4.01 -3.32 -7.37
CA ARG A 140 -5.15 -3.90 -6.69
C ARG A 140 -5.89 -2.70 -6.15
N ARG A 141 -6.99 -2.31 -6.80
CA ARG A 141 -7.87 -1.26 -6.27
C ARG A 141 -8.27 -1.76 -4.89
N CYS A 142 -7.69 -1.18 -3.84
CA CYS A 142 -8.12 -1.48 -2.48
C CYS A 142 -9.63 -1.23 -2.46
N LYS A 143 -10.42 -2.25 -2.14
CA LYS A 143 -11.86 -2.08 -1.97
C LYS A 143 -12.03 -0.99 -0.91
N SER A 144 -12.75 0.08 -1.27
CA SER A 144 -13.03 1.18 -0.34
C SER A 144 -13.77 0.62 0.88
N TRP A 145 -13.33 0.98 2.08
CA TRP A 145 -14.04 0.65 3.31
C TRP A 145 -15.39 1.40 3.41
N VAL A 146 -15.53 2.48 2.64
CA VAL A 146 -16.79 3.22 2.50
C VAL A 146 -17.66 2.49 1.48
N THR A 147 -18.48 1.56 1.97
CA THR A 147 -19.48 0.87 1.16
C THR A 147 -20.78 1.67 1.11
N PRO A 148 -21.66 1.45 0.10
CA PRO A 148 -22.99 2.07 0.07
C PRO A 148 -23.85 1.78 1.31
N GLN A 149 -23.55 0.71 2.04
CA GLN A 149 -24.21 0.38 3.32
C GLN A 149 -23.74 1.33 4.42
N VAL A 150 -22.43 1.61 4.53
CA VAL A 150 -21.86 2.57 5.47
C VAL A 150 -22.43 3.97 5.21
N THR A 151 -22.51 4.39 3.95
CA THR A 151 -23.07 5.70 3.58
C THR A 151 -24.54 5.84 3.96
N ARG A 152 -25.35 4.80 3.74
CA ARG A 152 -26.78 4.80 4.14
C ARG A 152 -26.92 4.86 5.65
N ALA A 153 -26.22 4.00 6.38
CA ALA A 153 -26.29 3.99 7.83
C ALA A 153 -25.82 5.32 8.46
N ALA A 154 -24.83 5.99 7.86
CA ALA A 154 -24.41 7.33 8.30
C ALA A 154 -25.49 8.40 8.08
N LYS A 155 -26.27 8.29 6.98
CA LYS A 155 -27.41 9.16 6.72
C LYS A 155 -28.53 8.92 7.73
N ASP A 156 -28.93 7.66 7.92
CA ASP A 156 -29.98 7.27 8.86
C ASP A 156 -29.66 7.73 10.28
N LEU A 157 -28.40 7.61 10.70
CA LEU A 157 -27.95 8.07 12.01
C LEU A 157 -28.10 9.59 12.19
N ARG A 158 -27.85 10.37 11.13
CA ARG A 158 -28.01 11.83 11.12
C ARG A 158 -29.48 12.22 11.21
N ASP A 159 -30.33 11.55 10.45
CA ASP A 159 -31.77 11.81 10.42
C ASP A 159 -32.41 11.46 11.78
N LEU A 160 -32.05 10.30 12.36
CA LEU A 160 -32.50 9.90 13.70
C LEU A 160 -32.00 10.82 14.80
N HIS A 161 -30.76 11.30 14.71
CA HIS A 161 -30.23 12.29 15.65
C HIS A 161 -31.09 13.56 15.62
N TRP A 162 -31.36 14.10 14.43
CA TRP A 162 -32.19 15.28 14.26
C TRP A 162 -33.59 15.06 14.84
N LEU A 163 -34.23 13.91 14.57
CA LEU A 163 -35.54 13.57 15.13
C LEU A 163 -35.50 13.48 16.66
N SER A 164 -34.48 12.83 17.24
CA SER A 164 -34.36 12.67 18.70
C SER A 164 -34.23 14.01 19.43
N VAL A 165 -33.49 14.96 18.86
CA VAL A 165 -33.28 16.30 19.43
C VAL A 165 -34.54 17.15 19.36
N ASN A 166 -35.25 17.11 18.23
CA ASN A 166 -36.39 18.01 17.99
C ASN A 166 -37.71 17.48 18.59
N LEU A 167 -37.96 16.18 18.51
CA LEU A 167 -39.20 15.58 19.02
C LEU A 167 -39.13 15.22 20.50
N LYS A 168 -37.92 15.06 21.07
CA LYS A 168 -37.68 14.67 22.47
C LYS A 168 -38.44 13.42 22.93
N SER A 169 -38.84 12.56 22.00
CA SER A 169 -39.46 11.28 22.31
C SER A 169 -38.40 10.27 22.80
N GLU A 170 -38.75 9.53 23.85
CA GLU A 170 -37.92 8.44 24.36
C GLU A 170 -37.71 7.35 23.30
N GLU A 171 -38.72 7.08 22.48
CA GLU A 171 -38.66 6.15 21.36
C GLU A 171 -37.59 6.56 20.34
N MET A 172 -37.56 7.84 19.95
CA MET A 172 -36.58 8.37 19.00
C MET A 172 -35.16 8.36 19.57
N THR A 173 -35.02 8.62 20.87
CA THR A 173 -33.74 8.55 21.58
C THR A 173 -33.20 7.13 21.62
N ASN A 174 -34.06 6.14 21.87
CA ASN A 174 -33.69 4.73 21.87
C ASN A 174 -33.37 4.23 20.46
N ALA A 175 -34.14 4.65 19.44
CA ALA A 175 -33.88 4.36 18.03
C ALA A 175 -32.52 4.89 17.59
N TYR A 176 -32.19 6.14 17.94
CA TYR A 176 -30.88 6.73 17.68
C TYR A 176 -29.73 5.95 18.35
N ARG A 177 -29.87 5.59 19.64
CA ARG A 177 -28.86 4.78 20.36
C ARG A 177 -28.62 3.42 19.68
N SER A 178 -29.70 2.74 19.29
CA SER A 178 -29.64 1.46 18.58
C SER A 178 -28.93 1.61 17.22
N ALA A 179 -29.32 2.61 16.42
CA ALA A 179 -28.69 2.89 15.14
C ALA A 179 -27.20 3.25 15.28
N LYS A 180 -26.83 4.00 16.32
CA LYS A 180 -25.43 4.35 16.64
C LYS A 180 -24.58 3.10 16.88
N ASN A 181 -25.07 2.16 17.68
CA ASN A 181 -24.37 0.90 17.95
C ASN A 181 -24.23 0.04 16.70
N LYS A 182 -25.29 -0.04 15.87
CA LYS A 182 -25.26 -0.77 14.60
C LYS A 182 -24.25 -0.17 13.62
N TYR A 183 -24.22 1.17 13.52
CA TYR A 183 -23.26 1.88 12.68
C TYR A 183 -21.81 1.63 13.12
N LYS A 184 -21.56 1.67 14.44
CA LYS A 184 -20.24 1.33 15.00
C LYS A 184 -19.80 -0.09 14.62
N LEU A 185 -20.67 -1.08 14.80
CA LEU A 185 -20.38 -2.47 14.43
C LEU A 185 -20.10 -2.63 12.92
N LEU A 186 -20.85 -1.90 12.08
CA LEU A 186 -20.67 -1.89 10.64
C LEU A 186 -19.30 -1.32 10.25
N LEU A 187 -18.85 -0.25 10.92
CA LEU A 187 -17.52 0.29 10.73
C LEU A 187 -16.45 -0.74 11.15
N ASP A 188 -16.56 -1.30 12.35
CA ASP A 188 -15.59 -2.28 12.86
C ASP A 188 -15.44 -3.49 11.93
N THR A 189 -16.54 -3.92 11.30
CA THR A 189 -16.54 -5.02 10.34
C THR A 189 -15.89 -4.61 9.01
N ASN A 190 -16.25 -3.46 8.45
CA ASN A 190 -15.69 -2.99 7.17
C ASN A 190 -14.20 -2.61 7.29
N PHE A 191 -13.76 -2.10 8.45
CA PHE A 191 -12.34 -1.82 8.71
C PHE A 191 -11.52 -3.10 8.83
N LYS A 192 -12.07 -4.19 9.38
CA LYS A 192 -11.40 -5.51 9.45
C LYS A 192 -11.30 -6.22 8.10
N ILE A 193 -12.20 -5.91 7.15
CA ILE A 193 -12.17 -6.48 5.78
C ILE A 193 -11.06 -5.85 4.93
N ILE A 194 -10.44 -4.75 5.36
CA ILE A 194 -9.23 -4.24 4.71
C ILE A 194 -8.14 -5.28 4.97
N PRO A 195 -7.70 -6.06 3.96
CA PRO A 195 -6.70 -7.07 4.17
C PRO A 195 -5.46 -6.38 4.71
N ASN A 196 -5.00 -6.89 5.87
CA ASN A 196 -3.76 -6.45 6.47
C ASN A 196 -2.68 -6.64 5.39
N ARG A 197 -2.10 -5.53 4.91
CA ARG A 197 -1.16 -5.51 3.76
C ARG A 197 0.04 -6.47 3.95
N ASN A 198 0.24 -6.98 5.16
CA ASN A 198 1.38 -7.77 5.54
C ASN A 198 1.14 -9.30 5.61
N ASN A 199 -0.10 -9.81 5.61
CA ASN A 199 -0.32 -11.24 5.99
C ASN A 199 -1.01 -12.16 4.98
N ASP A 200 -1.60 -11.68 3.89
CA ASP A 200 -2.33 -12.58 2.98
C ASP A 200 -1.53 -12.86 1.69
N PHE A 201 -0.47 -13.64 1.84
CA PHE A 201 0.12 -14.44 0.77
C PHE A 201 -0.20 -15.92 1.00
N VAL A 202 -1.47 -16.28 0.94
CA VAL A 202 -1.91 -17.63 0.62
C VAL A 202 -3.06 -17.47 -0.36
N GLY A 203 -2.73 -17.44 -1.65
CA GLY A 203 -3.75 -17.52 -2.69
C GLY A 203 -4.26 -18.95 -2.77
N THR A 204 -5.43 -19.21 -2.22
CA THR A 204 -6.30 -20.27 -2.75
C THR A 204 -6.88 -19.75 -4.06
N ILE A 205 -6.39 -20.34 -5.16
CA ILE A 205 -6.97 -20.21 -6.48
C ILE A 205 -8.00 -21.33 -6.58
N GLU A 206 -9.25 -21.04 -6.25
CA GLU A 206 -10.38 -21.79 -6.79
C GLU A 206 -10.97 -20.91 -7.89
N ASP A 207 -10.57 -21.21 -9.12
CA ASP A 207 -11.41 -21.16 -10.32
C ASP A 207 -10.66 -21.89 -11.44
N GLU A 208 -11.39 -22.77 -12.11
CA GLU A 208 -10.95 -23.83 -13.00
C GLU A 208 -10.07 -23.33 -14.16
N ILE A 209 -8.81 -23.77 -14.19
CA ILE A 209 -7.96 -23.75 -15.39
C ILE A 209 -7.42 -25.18 -15.58
N PRO A 210 -7.49 -25.77 -16.80
CA PRO A 210 -7.10 -27.15 -17.02
C PRO A 210 -5.65 -27.40 -16.60
N GLN A 211 -5.45 -28.45 -15.80
CA GLN A 211 -4.14 -28.96 -15.44
C GLN A 211 -3.33 -29.27 -16.70
N ASN A 212 -2.30 -28.46 -16.98
CA ASN A 212 -1.00 -28.87 -17.52
C ASN A 212 -0.11 -27.65 -17.74
N ASN A 213 0.67 -27.31 -16.71
CA ASN A 213 2.06 -26.84 -16.78
C ASN A 213 2.46 -26.25 -15.43
N LEU A 214 2.94 -27.12 -14.53
CA LEU A 214 3.69 -26.70 -13.35
C LEU A 214 5.05 -26.15 -13.80
N MET A 215 5.22 -24.84 -13.68
CA MET A 215 6.50 -24.16 -13.88
C MET A 215 7.03 -23.78 -12.50
N TYR A 216 7.98 -24.58 -11.99
CA TYR A 216 8.71 -24.27 -10.76
C TYR A 216 9.65 -23.06 -10.97
N PRO A 217 9.94 -22.26 -9.93
CA PRO A 217 11.01 -21.29 -9.98
C PRO A 217 12.35 -22.04 -10.07
N VAL A 218 13.00 -21.98 -11.24
CA VAL A 218 14.36 -22.52 -11.42
C VAL A 218 15.34 -21.49 -10.88
N GLU A 219 15.89 -21.74 -9.70
CA GLU A 219 17.09 -21.06 -9.22
C GLU A 219 18.29 -21.55 -10.03
N TRP A 220 18.92 -20.65 -10.79
CA TRP A 220 20.12 -20.96 -11.56
C TRP A 220 21.36 -20.89 -10.67
N PRO A 221 22.23 -21.91 -10.68
CA PRO A 221 23.50 -21.84 -9.95
C PRO A 221 24.41 -20.80 -10.60
N THR A 222 24.80 -19.78 -9.85
CA THR A 222 25.86 -18.85 -10.24
C THR A 222 27.22 -19.55 -10.06
N TYR A 223 27.84 -19.98 -11.17
CA TYR A 223 29.21 -20.46 -11.14
C TYR A 223 30.18 -19.27 -11.06
N ASN A 224 30.85 -19.12 -9.92
CA ASN A 224 31.98 -18.20 -9.74
C ASN A 224 33.21 -18.78 -10.45
N LEU A 225 33.54 -18.23 -11.62
CA LEU A 225 34.80 -18.49 -12.33
C LEU A 225 35.85 -17.48 -11.86
N TYR A 226 36.48 -17.75 -10.71
CA TYR A 226 37.79 -17.18 -10.36
C TYR A 226 38.63 -18.23 -9.61
N SER A 227 39.30 -19.08 -10.37
CA SER A 227 40.62 -19.63 -10.02
C SER A 227 41.49 -19.30 -11.24
N SER A 228 42.63 -18.63 -11.14
CA SER A 228 43.83 -18.95 -10.38
C SER A 228 44.86 -17.88 -10.75
N VAL A 229 45.86 -17.60 -9.90
CA VAL A 229 47.30 -17.66 -10.27
C VAL A 229 48.10 -17.69 -8.97
N THR A 230 48.67 -18.86 -8.69
CA THR A 230 49.84 -19.01 -7.82
C THR A 230 51.10 -18.70 -8.63
N SER A 231 51.98 -17.83 -8.13
CA SER A 231 53.39 -17.87 -8.50
C SER A 231 54.24 -17.90 -7.24
N LYS A 232 54.82 -19.06 -6.96
CA LYS A 232 55.98 -19.22 -6.08
C LYS A 232 57.16 -18.49 -6.72
N SER A 233 57.81 -17.60 -5.97
CA SER A 233 59.16 -17.14 -6.28
C SER A 233 60.09 -17.62 -5.16
N THR A 234 61.02 -18.48 -5.53
CA THR A 234 62.14 -18.95 -4.70
C THR A 234 63.43 -18.35 -5.27
N ARG A 235 64.42 -18.12 -4.38
CA ARG A 235 65.85 -17.77 -4.56
C ARG A 235 66.14 -16.30 -4.19
N ILE A 236 67.16 -15.94 -3.39
CA ILE A 236 68.29 -16.62 -2.71
C ILE A 236 68.36 -16.06 -1.29
#